data_AF-A0A3Q2DVT7-F1
#
_entry.id   AF-A0A3Q2DVT7-F1
#
_cell.length_a   1.000
_cell.length_b   1.000
_cell.length_c   1.000
_cell.angle_alpha   90.00
_cell.angle_beta   90.00
_cell.angle_gamma   90.00
#
_symmetry.space_group_name_H-M   'P 1'
#
loop_
_entity.id
_entity.type
_entity.pdbx_description
1 polymer ?
#
loop_
_entity_poly.entity_id
_entity_poly.type
_entity_poly.pdbx_seq_one_letter_code
_entity_poly.pdbx_strand_id
1 'polypeptide(L)'
;MSRLVARLLVVVSQQHAAVRSAVKPRRIPSFIRCFSTSPAGLQSLTRYNKTTDWQKKLTPEQYFVTREKGTEEPFSGIYLNHFEVGMYHCVCCDVPLFSSEAKYDSGTGWPAFKEAHGTWERDESHASIVRRPDNSLGSAGTEILCKNCDAHLGHVFEDGPDPTGQRFCINSAALIFKPRENGVSDMEESK
;
A
#
# COMPACT_ATOMS: atom_id res chain seq x y z
N MET A 1 -70.51 -17.76 19.69
CA MET A 1 -70.09 -18.21 21.04
C MET A 1 -68.56 -18.25 21.04
N SER A 2 -67.87 -17.22 21.56
CA SER A 2 -67.37 -17.12 22.95
C SER A 2 -66.37 -18.26 23.26
N ARG A 3 -65.10 -18.07 23.66
CA ARG A 3 -64.50 -17.04 24.53
C ARG A 3 -62.99 -16.90 24.28
N LEU A 4 -62.51 -15.65 24.25
CA LEU A 4 -61.12 -15.26 24.52
C LEU A 4 -60.75 -15.62 25.97
N VAL A 5 -59.51 -16.05 26.19
CA VAL A 5 -58.89 -16.06 27.53
C VAL A 5 -57.77 -15.03 27.53
N ALA A 6 -58.05 -13.90 28.19
CA ALA A 6 -57.06 -12.89 28.55
C ALA A 6 -56.24 -13.39 29.74
N ARG A 7 -54.91 -13.27 29.67
CA ARG A 7 -54.04 -13.32 30.84
C ARG A 7 -53.45 -11.94 31.08
N LEU A 8 -53.99 -11.31 32.11
CA LEU A 8 -53.47 -10.13 32.79
C LEU A 8 -52.17 -10.52 33.50
N LEU A 9 -51.07 -9.81 33.28
CA LEU A 9 -49.95 -9.80 34.23
C LEU A 9 -49.47 -8.38 34.48
N VAL A 10 -49.30 -8.14 35.78
CA VAL A 10 -49.13 -6.90 36.51
C VAL A 10 -47.77 -6.25 36.23
N VAL A 11 -47.79 -4.92 36.08
CA VAL A 11 -46.60 -4.05 36.07
C VAL A 11 -46.07 -3.92 37.49
N VAL A 12 -44.80 -4.24 37.72
CA VAL A 12 -44.07 -3.82 38.92
C VAL A 12 -42.80 -3.08 38.49
N SER A 13 -42.84 -1.77 38.69
CA SER A 13 -41.69 -0.87 38.55
C SER A 13 -40.81 -1.01 39.79
N GLN A 14 -39.54 -1.39 39.62
CA GLN A 14 -38.53 -1.33 40.67
C GLN A 14 -37.44 -0.33 40.26
N GLN A 15 -37.42 0.78 40.99
CA GLN A 15 -36.37 1.79 40.95
C GLN A 15 -35.18 1.28 41.77
N HIS A 16 -34.01 1.13 41.16
CA HIS A 16 -32.77 0.85 41.89
C HIS A 16 -32.00 2.15 42.11
N ALA A 17 -31.91 2.55 43.39
CA ALA A 17 -31.07 3.65 43.85
C ALA A 17 -29.58 3.29 43.74
N ALA A 18 -28.79 4.18 43.14
CA ALA A 18 -27.34 4.04 43.04
C ALA A 18 -26.66 4.46 44.36
N VAL A 19 -25.98 3.52 45.01
CA VAL A 19 -25.12 3.79 46.18
C VAL A 19 -23.76 4.29 45.68
N ARG A 20 -23.41 5.54 46.00
CA ARG A 20 -22.06 6.10 45.76
C ARG A 20 -21.15 5.79 46.95
N SER A 21 -20.11 4.99 46.74
CA SER A 21 -19.04 4.79 47.72
C SER A 21 -17.88 5.75 47.43
N ALA A 22 -17.53 6.58 48.42
CA ALA A 22 -16.45 7.56 48.33
C ALA A 22 -15.11 6.93 48.73
N VAL A 23 -14.21 6.73 47.76
CA VAL A 23 -12.84 6.26 48.00
C VAL A 23 -11.92 7.48 48.20
N LYS A 24 -11.24 7.56 49.35
CA LYS A 24 -10.23 8.60 49.64
C LYS A 24 -8.93 8.30 48.87
N PRO A 25 -8.27 9.31 48.25
CA PRO A 25 -7.02 9.08 47.55
C PRO A 25 -5.84 8.97 48.54
N ARG A 26 -5.03 7.91 48.40
CA ARG A 26 -3.74 7.79 49.08
C ARG A 26 -2.70 8.62 48.32
N ARG A 27 -2.00 9.53 49.02
CA ARG A 27 -0.85 10.25 48.48
C ARG A 27 0.37 9.31 48.42
N ILE A 28 0.91 9.12 47.22
CA ILE A 28 2.21 8.47 47.00
C ILE A 28 3.23 9.59 46.78
N PRO A 29 4.39 9.62 47.47
CA PRO A 29 5.42 10.60 47.21
C PRO A 29 6.16 10.25 45.91
N SER A 30 5.99 11.10 44.89
CA SER A 30 6.71 10.98 43.62
C SER A 30 8.14 11.49 43.77
N PHE A 31 9.11 10.59 43.93
CA PHE A 31 10.50 10.90 43.60
C PHE A 31 10.66 10.82 42.07
N ILE A 32 10.41 11.94 41.39
CA ILE A 32 10.70 12.07 39.96
C ILE A 32 12.21 12.23 39.83
N ARG A 33 12.91 11.13 39.56
CA ARG A 33 14.30 11.17 39.10
C ARG A 33 14.25 11.61 37.63
N CYS A 34 14.66 12.85 37.36
CA CYS A 34 14.75 13.37 36.00
C CYS A 34 15.85 12.58 35.26
N PHE A 35 15.45 11.61 34.45
CA PHE A 35 16.36 10.95 33.53
C PHE A 35 16.69 11.95 32.42
N SER A 36 17.94 12.42 32.42
CA SER A 36 18.51 13.20 31.32
C SER A 36 18.46 12.34 30.06
N THR A 37 17.52 12.63 29.17
CA THR A 37 17.48 12.05 27.83
C THR A 37 18.55 12.74 27.00
N SER A 38 19.61 12.00 26.69
CA SER A 38 20.60 12.37 25.67
C SER A 38 19.88 12.73 24.35
N PRO A 39 20.27 13.80 23.63
CA PRO A 39 19.65 14.22 22.38
C PRO A 39 20.15 13.33 21.22
N ALA A 40 19.90 12.03 21.29
CA ALA A 40 19.93 11.22 20.08
C ALA A 40 18.62 11.53 19.33
N GLY A 41 18.74 12.38 18.30
CA GLY A 41 17.62 13.00 17.58
C GLY A 41 16.51 12.03 17.19
N LEU A 42 15.28 12.49 17.36
CA LEU A 42 14.07 11.84 16.85
C LEU A 42 14.19 11.76 15.31
N GLN A 43 14.63 10.64 14.77
CA GLN A 43 14.61 10.41 13.33
C GLN A 43 13.15 10.22 12.90
N SER A 44 12.68 11.04 11.96
CA SER A 44 11.35 10.93 11.39
C SER A 44 11.12 9.51 10.86
N LEU A 45 10.07 8.84 11.35
CA LEU A 45 9.64 7.53 10.83
C LEU A 45 9.01 7.59 9.44
N THR A 46 9.04 8.75 8.78
CA THR A 46 8.78 8.82 7.34
C THR A 46 9.85 7.98 6.65
N ARG A 47 9.42 6.95 5.94
CA ARG A 47 10.26 6.03 5.15
C ARG A 47 11.16 6.75 4.15
N TYR A 48 10.75 7.96 3.78
CA TYR A 48 11.46 8.94 2.97
C TYR A 48 12.67 9.58 3.70
N ASN A 49 13.88 9.41 3.16
CA ASN A 49 15.02 10.23 3.57
C ASN A 49 14.87 11.65 2.99
N LYS A 50 14.55 12.61 3.86
CA LYS A 50 14.32 14.03 3.54
C LYS A 50 15.49 14.71 2.81
N THR A 51 16.69 14.13 2.85
CA THR A 51 17.87 14.69 2.21
C THR A 51 18.06 14.29 0.75
N THR A 52 17.21 13.41 0.18
CA THR A 52 17.39 12.96 -1.20
C THR A 52 16.83 13.99 -2.18
N ASP A 53 17.70 14.56 -3.01
CA ASP A 53 17.32 15.44 -4.11
C ASP A 53 16.92 14.61 -5.34
N TRP A 54 15.61 14.33 -5.45
CA TRP A 54 15.05 13.54 -6.54
C TRP A 54 15.10 14.24 -7.89
N GLN A 55 15.09 15.58 -7.93
CA GLN A 55 15.16 16.33 -9.19
C GLN A 55 16.50 16.14 -9.90
N LYS A 56 17.57 15.82 -9.16
CA LYS A 56 18.89 15.50 -9.74
C LYS A 56 19.04 14.03 -10.15
N LYS A 57 18.24 13.13 -9.58
CA LYS A 57 18.34 11.68 -9.81
C LYS A 57 17.40 11.16 -10.88
N LEU A 58 16.24 11.81 -11.02
CA LEU A 58 15.16 11.40 -11.90
C LEU A 58 15.12 12.29 -13.14
N THR A 59 14.59 11.76 -14.24
CA THR A 59 14.19 12.60 -15.37
C THR A 59 13.01 13.49 -14.96
N PRO A 60 12.74 14.60 -15.67
CA PRO A 60 11.60 15.46 -15.38
C PRO A 60 10.27 14.71 -15.33
N GLU A 61 10.05 13.77 -16.26
CA GLU A 61 8.84 12.94 -16.32
C GLU A 61 8.74 11.97 -15.13
N GLN A 62 9.84 11.29 -14.80
CA GLN A 62 9.89 10.40 -13.62
C GLN A 62 9.61 11.18 -12.33
N TYR A 63 10.14 12.40 -12.20
CA TYR A 63 9.88 13.25 -11.04
C TYR A 63 8.40 13.69 -10.99
N PHE A 64 7.85 14.18 -12.10
CA PHE A 64 6.44 14.55 -12.22
C PHE A 64 5.51 13.40 -11.80
N VAL A 65 5.72 12.21 -12.35
CA VAL A 65 4.92 11.03 -12.01
C VAL A 65 5.12 10.63 -10.54
N THR A 66 6.36 10.37 -10.12
CA THR A 66 6.62 9.73 -8.82
C THR A 66 6.50 10.66 -7.61
N ARG A 67 6.69 11.97 -7.79
CA ARG A 67 6.72 12.96 -6.69
C ARG A 67 5.56 13.93 -6.73
N GLU A 68 5.12 14.33 -7.93
CA GLU A 68 3.98 15.25 -8.10
C GLU A 68 2.67 14.51 -8.36
N LYS A 69 2.70 13.17 -8.33
CA LYS A 69 1.54 12.29 -8.59
C LYS A 69 0.93 12.52 -9.98
N GLY A 70 1.78 12.90 -10.93
CA GLY A 70 1.41 12.96 -12.33
C GLY A 70 1.09 11.58 -12.90
N THR A 71 0.46 11.57 -14.06
CA THR A 71 0.20 10.37 -14.85
C THR A 71 0.82 10.57 -16.23
N GLU A 72 1.57 9.58 -16.71
CA GLU A 72 2.15 9.62 -18.06
C GLU A 72 1.03 9.58 -19.11
N GLU A 73 1.29 10.09 -20.31
CA GLU A 73 0.28 10.09 -21.38
C GLU A 73 -0.09 8.64 -21.75
N PRO A 74 -1.38 8.31 -21.93
CA PRO A 74 -1.77 6.96 -22.33
C PRO A 74 -1.08 6.57 -23.64
N PHE A 75 -0.70 5.30 -23.74
CA PHE A 75 -0.02 4.70 -24.88
C PHE A 75 1.41 5.17 -25.16
N SER A 76 1.97 6.06 -24.34
CA SER A 76 3.33 6.61 -24.53
C SER A 76 4.43 5.84 -23.79
N GLY A 77 4.07 5.12 -22.72
CA GLY A 77 5.01 4.53 -21.78
C GLY A 77 5.85 3.38 -22.36
N ILE A 78 7.15 3.38 -22.06
CA ILE A 78 8.11 2.39 -22.58
C ILE A 78 7.78 0.94 -22.19
N TYR A 79 7.08 0.72 -21.08
CA TYR A 79 6.77 -0.62 -20.57
C TYR A 79 5.38 -1.10 -20.93
N LEU A 80 4.62 -0.33 -21.70
CA LEU A 80 3.27 -0.70 -22.12
C LEU A 80 3.26 -2.07 -22.82
N ASN A 81 4.02 -2.19 -23.92
CA ASN A 81 4.12 -3.39 -24.73
C ASN A 81 5.34 -4.25 -24.41
N HIS A 82 5.93 -4.06 -23.23
CA HIS A 82 7.10 -4.82 -22.78
C HIS A 82 6.65 -6.08 -22.05
N PHE A 83 7.03 -7.26 -22.53
CA PHE A 83 6.66 -8.57 -21.95
C PHE A 83 7.85 -9.50 -21.75
N GLU A 84 9.08 -8.96 -21.71
CA GLU A 84 10.25 -9.76 -21.38
C GLU A 84 10.18 -10.29 -19.95
N VAL A 85 10.79 -11.45 -19.74
CA VAL A 85 10.79 -12.14 -18.44
C VAL A 85 11.74 -11.45 -17.48
N GLY A 86 11.22 -10.98 -16.35
CA GLY A 86 12.01 -10.25 -15.37
C GLY A 86 11.15 -9.57 -14.30
N MET A 87 11.75 -8.57 -13.65
CA MET A 87 11.16 -7.84 -12.54
C MET A 87 11.10 -6.35 -12.84
N TYR A 88 9.99 -5.72 -12.47
CA TYR A 88 9.80 -4.28 -12.50
C TYR A 88 10.06 -3.73 -11.10
N HIS A 89 11.06 -2.87 -11.00
CA HIS A 89 11.51 -2.24 -9.77
C HIS A 89 11.07 -0.77 -9.72
N CYS A 90 11.03 -0.21 -8.51
CA CYS A 90 10.78 1.22 -8.32
C CYS A 90 11.95 2.05 -8.89
N VAL A 91 11.67 2.99 -9.79
CA VAL A 91 12.71 3.86 -10.37
C VAL A 91 13.46 4.69 -9.31
N CYS A 92 12.81 4.99 -8.19
CA CYS A 92 13.41 5.81 -7.12
C CYS A 92 14.35 5.01 -6.22
N CYS A 93 13.94 3.83 -5.75
CA CYS A 93 14.63 3.12 -4.67
C CYS A 93 14.98 1.66 -5.01
N ASP A 94 14.72 1.24 -6.24
CA ASP A 94 15.13 -0.05 -6.79
C ASP A 94 14.56 -1.28 -6.08
N VAL A 95 13.51 -1.12 -5.27
CA VAL A 95 12.79 -2.25 -4.66
C VAL A 95 11.94 -2.97 -5.72
N PRO A 96 11.86 -4.32 -5.72
CA PRO A 96 10.97 -5.04 -6.63
C PRO A 96 9.51 -4.71 -6.33
N LEU A 97 8.73 -4.40 -7.37
CA LEU A 97 7.32 -4.02 -7.26
C LEU A 97 6.39 -5.00 -7.96
N PHE A 98 6.72 -5.41 -9.19
CA PHE A 98 5.87 -6.27 -10.01
C PHE A 98 6.71 -7.30 -10.79
N SER A 99 6.17 -8.51 -10.94
CA SER A 99 6.75 -9.56 -11.80
C SER A 99 6.21 -9.43 -13.22
N SER A 100 7.04 -9.74 -14.22
CA SER A 100 6.57 -9.88 -15.61
C SER A 100 5.49 -10.96 -15.76
N GLU A 101 5.49 -11.99 -14.91
CA GLU A 101 4.49 -13.07 -14.93
C GLU A 101 3.08 -12.58 -14.57
N ALA A 102 3.00 -11.51 -13.77
CA ALA A 102 1.73 -10.87 -13.42
C ALA A 102 1.30 -9.82 -14.45
N LYS A 103 2.17 -9.46 -15.41
CA LYS A 103 1.87 -8.44 -16.42
C LYS A 103 0.93 -8.99 -17.49
N TYR A 104 0.01 -8.14 -17.96
CA TYR A 104 -0.89 -8.48 -19.07
C TYR A 104 -1.24 -7.23 -19.88
N ASP A 105 -1.83 -7.43 -21.07
CA ASP A 105 -2.37 -6.34 -21.86
C ASP A 105 -3.82 -6.04 -21.42
N SER A 106 -4.03 -4.87 -20.83
CA SER A 106 -5.35 -4.39 -20.43
C SER A 106 -6.04 -3.55 -21.50
N GLY A 107 -5.32 -3.11 -22.53
CA GLY A 107 -5.81 -2.11 -23.50
C GLY A 107 -6.04 -0.70 -22.92
N THR A 108 -5.61 -0.43 -21.68
CA THR A 108 -5.91 0.85 -21.00
C THR A 108 -4.90 1.96 -21.29
N GLY A 109 -3.80 1.67 -21.97
CA GLY A 109 -2.76 2.64 -22.32
C GLY A 109 -1.59 2.75 -21.33
N TRP A 110 -1.61 2.00 -20.24
CA TRP A 110 -0.49 1.90 -19.28
C TRP A 110 -0.17 0.43 -18.96
N PRO A 111 1.06 0.11 -18.53
CA PRO A 111 1.40 -1.20 -17.98
C PRO A 111 0.38 -1.67 -16.94
N ALA A 112 -0.12 -2.88 -17.12
CA ALA A 112 -1.09 -3.49 -16.23
C ALA A 112 -0.56 -4.79 -15.61
N PHE A 113 -0.79 -4.96 -14.30
CA PHE A 113 -0.42 -6.16 -13.55
C PHE A 113 -1.63 -6.69 -12.76
N LYS A 114 -1.68 -8.00 -12.57
CA LYS A 114 -2.75 -8.67 -11.81
C LYS A 114 -2.56 -8.57 -10.29
N GLU A 115 -1.31 -8.46 -9.86
CA GLU A 115 -0.91 -8.42 -8.46
C GLU A 115 0.49 -7.79 -8.30
N ALA A 116 0.78 -7.30 -7.10
CA ALA A 116 2.11 -6.85 -6.72
C ALA A 116 3.03 -8.03 -6.37
N HIS A 117 4.33 -7.84 -6.54
CA HIS A 117 5.32 -8.81 -6.13
C HIS A 117 5.32 -9.00 -4.61
N GLY A 118 5.34 -10.27 -4.17
CA GLY A 118 5.27 -10.64 -2.76
C GLY A 118 3.84 -10.77 -2.24
N THR A 119 2.81 -10.60 -3.09
CA THR A 119 1.44 -10.94 -2.73
C THR A 119 1.27 -12.46 -2.65
N TRP A 120 0.59 -12.93 -1.61
CA TRP A 120 0.19 -14.33 -1.49
C TRP A 120 -1.33 -14.41 -1.34
N GLU A 121 -2.00 -15.03 -2.31
CA GLU A 121 -3.47 -15.03 -2.47
C GLU A 121 -4.05 -13.60 -2.56
N ARG A 122 -4.29 -12.98 -1.41
CA ARG A 122 -4.76 -11.59 -1.27
C ARG A 122 -4.01 -10.80 -0.20
N ASP A 123 -3.02 -11.41 0.46
CA ASP A 123 -2.21 -10.76 1.45
C ASP A 123 -1.05 -10.00 0.79
N GLU A 124 -1.03 -8.68 0.97
CA GLU A 124 0.00 -7.76 0.47
C GLU A 124 1.00 -7.36 1.57
N SER A 125 0.98 -8.03 2.73
CA SER A 125 1.87 -7.72 3.87
C SER A 125 3.36 -7.73 3.48
N HIS A 126 3.74 -8.66 2.59
CA HIS A 126 5.08 -8.82 2.03
C HIS A 126 5.32 -8.01 0.75
N ALA A 127 4.30 -7.37 0.19
CA ALA A 127 4.44 -6.53 -0.98
C ALA A 127 5.14 -5.21 -0.65
N SER A 128 5.85 -4.67 -1.64
CA SER A 128 6.56 -3.37 -1.54
C SER A 128 5.70 -2.19 -2.00
N ILE A 129 4.37 -2.33 -1.88
CA ILE A 129 3.39 -1.31 -2.23
C ILE A 129 2.53 -0.92 -1.01
N VAL A 130 1.88 0.24 -1.09
CA VAL A 130 0.88 0.72 -0.15
C VAL A 130 -0.30 1.27 -0.93
N ARG A 131 -1.50 0.84 -0.55
CA ARG A 131 -2.77 1.37 -1.06
C ARG A 131 -3.16 2.65 -0.31
N ARG A 132 -3.56 3.70 -1.03
CA ARG A 132 -4.11 4.93 -0.47
C ARG A 132 -5.41 5.28 -1.20
N PRO A 133 -6.52 5.55 -0.48
CA PRO A 133 -7.73 6.07 -1.12
C PRO A 133 -7.42 7.37 -1.85
N ASP A 134 -7.80 7.45 -3.13
CA ASP A 134 -7.65 8.65 -3.93
C ASP A 134 -9.02 9.12 -4.43
N ASN A 135 -9.36 10.36 -4.10
CA ASN A 135 -10.63 10.98 -4.47
C ASN A 135 -10.44 12.09 -5.52
N SER A 136 -9.22 12.24 -6.06
CA SER A 136 -8.84 13.40 -6.88
C SER A 136 -9.39 13.38 -8.31
N LEU A 137 -9.77 12.22 -8.85
CA LEU A 137 -10.13 12.05 -10.28
C LEU A 137 -11.55 11.51 -10.55
N GLY A 138 -12.49 11.62 -9.60
CA GLY A 138 -13.91 11.30 -9.85
C GLY A 138 -14.24 9.82 -10.11
N SER A 139 -13.24 8.94 -10.20
CA SER A 139 -13.36 7.49 -10.15
C SER A 139 -12.68 6.97 -8.88
N ALA A 140 -13.26 5.94 -8.27
CA ALA A 140 -12.83 5.34 -7.00
C ALA A 140 -11.54 4.50 -7.13
N GLY A 141 -10.52 5.03 -7.81
CA GLY A 141 -9.22 4.37 -7.92
C GLY A 141 -8.49 4.42 -6.59
N THR A 142 -7.89 3.30 -6.19
CA THR A 142 -7.00 3.30 -5.02
C THR A 142 -5.58 3.58 -5.50
N GLU A 143 -4.99 4.71 -5.09
CA GLU A 143 -3.60 5.05 -5.39
C GLU A 143 -2.66 3.99 -4.85
N ILE A 144 -1.67 3.63 -5.66
CA ILE A 144 -0.59 2.72 -5.32
C ILE A 144 0.70 3.52 -5.16
N LEU A 145 1.28 3.42 -3.98
CA LEU A 145 2.55 4.04 -3.63
C LEU A 145 3.62 2.97 -3.40
N CYS A 146 4.86 3.26 -3.74
CA CYS A 146 5.99 2.45 -3.30
C CYS A 146 6.07 2.51 -1.77
N LYS A 147 6.02 1.33 -1.13
CA LYS A 147 6.19 1.20 0.31
C LYS A 147 7.49 1.88 0.71
N ASN A 148 8.63 1.54 0.12
CA ASN A 148 9.94 2.01 0.61
C ASN A 148 10.17 3.54 0.56
N CYS A 149 9.73 4.23 -0.50
CA CYS A 149 10.12 5.62 -0.75
C CYS A 149 8.96 6.59 -1.03
N ASP A 150 7.72 6.15 -0.80
CA ASP A 150 6.48 6.91 -1.02
C ASP A 150 6.32 7.46 -2.46
N ALA A 151 6.99 6.85 -3.44
CA ALA A 151 6.84 7.23 -4.84
C ALA A 151 5.45 6.85 -5.34
N HIS A 152 4.77 7.76 -6.04
CA HIS A 152 3.54 7.44 -6.76
C HIS A 152 3.85 6.48 -7.92
N LEU A 153 3.07 5.41 -8.01
CA LEU A 153 3.21 4.38 -9.03
C LEU A 153 2.05 4.42 -10.03
N GLY A 154 0.83 4.57 -9.53
CA GLY A 154 -0.40 4.59 -10.33
C GLY A 154 -1.60 4.23 -9.46
N HIS A 155 -2.52 3.43 -9.97
CA HIS A 155 -3.76 3.06 -9.29
C HIS A 155 -4.09 1.58 -9.46
N VAL A 156 -4.86 1.04 -8.51
CA VAL A 156 -5.48 -0.27 -8.63
C VAL A 156 -7.00 -0.14 -8.74
N PHE A 157 -7.58 -0.99 -9.59
CA PHE A 157 -9.00 -1.07 -9.89
C PHE A 157 -9.51 -2.51 -9.74
N GLU A 158 -10.82 -2.68 -9.52
CA GLU A 158 -11.48 -3.99 -9.33
C GLU A 158 -12.06 -4.57 -10.64
N ASP A 159 -11.59 -4.10 -11.79
CA ASP A 159 -11.98 -4.53 -13.14
C ASP A 159 -10.90 -5.38 -13.82
N GLY A 160 -10.05 -6.03 -13.02
CA GLY A 160 -8.98 -6.89 -13.51
C GLY A 160 -9.43 -8.31 -13.87
N PRO A 161 -8.55 -9.11 -14.47
CA PRO A 161 -8.83 -10.51 -14.79
C PRO A 161 -8.86 -11.39 -13.53
N ASP A 162 -9.50 -12.55 -13.66
CA ASP A 162 -9.41 -13.62 -12.65
C ASP A 162 -7.96 -14.09 -12.43
N PRO A 163 -7.62 -14.62 -11.24
CA PRO A 163 -8.50 -14.84 -10.08
C PRO A 163 -8.57 -13.66 -9.10
N THR A 164 -7.68 -12.66 -9.24
CA THR A 164 -7.61 -11.55 -8.28
C THR A 164 -8.73 -10.53 -8.52
N GLY A 165 -9.17 -10.36 -9.76
CA GLY A 165 -10.08 -9.30 -10.17
C GLY A 165 -9.45 -7.90 -10.05
N GLN A 166 -8.14 -7.82 -9.78
CA GLN A 166 -7.43 -6.55 -9.57
C GLN A 166 -6.64 -6.19 -10.81
N ARG A 167 -6.69 -4.90 -11.18
CA ARG A 167 -5.87 -4.32 -12.24
C ARG A 167 -5.01 -3.22 -11.66
N PHE A 168 -3.73 -3.51 -11.50
CA PHE A 168 -2.71 -2.52 -11.14
C PHE A 168 -2.28 -1.80 -12.41
N CYS A 169 -2.78 -0.58 -12.59
CA CYS A 169 -2.47 0.31 -13.71
C CYS A 169 -1.33 1.24 -13.29
N ILE A 170 -0.13 0.99 -13.80
CA ILE A 170 1.11 1.58 -13.29
C ILE A 170 1.80 2.39 -14.37
N ASN A 171 2.29 3.58 -14.04
CA ASN A 171 3.07 4.40 -14.95
C ASN A 171 4.42 3.74 -15.25
N SER A 172 4.78 3.65 -16.52
CA SER A 172 6.10 3.19 -16.99
C SER A 172 7.23 4.04 -16.41
N ALA A 173 7.03 5.36 -16.34
CA ALA A 173 7.98 6.30 -15.76
C ALA A 173 8.25 6.05 -14.27
N ALA A 174 7.40 5.31 -13.55
CA ALA A 174 7.65 4.93 -12.16
C ALA A 174 8.48 3.65 -12.01
N LEU A 175 8.77 2.94 -13.11
CA LEU A 175 9.38 1.62 -13.13
C LEU A 175 10.78 1.61 -13.76
N ILE A 176 11.59 0.64 -13.35
CA ILE A 176 12.79 0.21 -14.06
C ILE A 176 12.76 -1.31 -14.19
N PHE A 177 12.94 -1.83 -15.40
CA PHE A 177 12.91 -3.27 -15.66
C PHE A 177 14.30 -3.90 -15.46
N LYS A 178 14.33 -5.09 -14.87
CA LYS A 178 15.50 -5.95 -14.76
C LYS A 178 15.18 -7.32 -15.34
N PRO A 179 15.85 -7.74 -16.44
CA PRO A 179 15.62 -9.05 -17.02
C PRO A 179 16.01 -10.15 -16.02
N ARG A 180 15.28 -11.26 -16.05
CA ARG A 180 15.68 -12.46 -15.31
C ARG A 180 16.93 -13.00 -15.99
N GLU A 181 18.02 -13.17 -15.24
CA GLU A 181 19.19 -13.87 -15.75
C GLU A 181 18.77 -15.28 -16.16
N ASN A 182 18.78 -15.56 -17.46
CA ASN A 182 18.67 -16.91 -17.96
C ASN A 182 19.96 -17.60 -17.51
N GLY A 183 19.87 -18.53 -16.56
CA GLY A 183 21.01 -19.34 -16.14
C GLY A 183 21.56 -20.11 -17.33
N VAL A 184 22.46 -19.50 -18.09
CA VAL A 184 23.44 -20.21 -18.89
C VAL A 184 24.40 -20.78 -17.86
N SER A 185 24.07 -21.98 -17.37
CA SER A 185 25.06 -22.80 -16.71
C SER A 185 26.13 -23.08 -17.76
N ASP A 186 27.23 -22.36 -17.69
CA ASP A 186 28.47 -22.72 -18.36
C ASP A 186 28.84 -24.13 -17.88
N MET A 187 28.39 -25.15 -18.61
CA MET A 187 29.02 -26.46 -18.55
C MET A 187 30.37 -26.30 -19.23
N GLU A 188 31.38 -25.93 -18.44
CA GLU A 188 32.77 -26.03 -18.86
C GLU A 188 33.04 -27.45 -19.36
N GLU A 189 33.30 -27.52 -20.66
CA GLU A 189 33.82 -28.66 -21.37
C GLU A 189 35.09 -29.15 -20.67
N SER A 190 34.97 -30.28 -19.98
CA SER A 190 36.06 -30.98 -19.33
C SER A 190 36.15 -32.41 -19.86
N LYS A 191 36.62 -32.55 -21.11
CA LYS A 191 37.68 -33.52 -21.48
C LYS A 191 38.11 -33.43 -22.93
#